data_AF-A0A2E9BYB3-F1
#
_entry.id   AF-A0A2E9BYB3-F1
#
_cell.length_a   1.000
_cell.length_b   1.000
_cell.length_c   1.000
_cell.angle_alpha   90.00
_cell.angle_beta   90.00
_cell.angle_gamma   90.00
#
_symmetry.space_group_name_H-M   'P 1'
#
loop_
_entity.id
_entity.type
_entity.pdbx_description
1 polymer ?
#
loop_
_entity_poly.entity_id
_entity_poly.type
_entity_poly.pdbx_seq_one_letter_code
_entity_poly.pdbx_strand_id
1 'polypeptide(L)' 'MLIGVPAETSAGETRVAVTPETAKKLVTLGHTVRVQSGAGVAASVTDAAYQAAGAEITDQAGAFGADIVLKVRA' A
#
# COMPACT_ATOMS: atom_id res chain seq x y z
N MET A 1 -2.37 8.36 -11.98
CA MET A 1 -1.04 8.43 -11.34
C MET A 1 -0.84 7.18 -10.53
N LEU A 2 0.41 6.72 -10.46
CA LEU A 2 0.81 5.53 -9.71
C LEU A 2 1.15 5.92 -8.27
N ILE A 3 0.45 5.32 -7.31
CA ILE A 3 0.64 5.52 -5.88
C ILE A 3 1.20 4.23 -5.29
N GLY A 4 2.35 4.32 -4.62
CA GLY A 4 3.06 3.22 -4.01
C GLY A 4 2.94 3.19 -2.50
N VAL A 5 2.72 2.01 -1.93
CA VAL A 5 2.60 1.77 -0.50
C VAL A 5 3.58 0.66 -0.10
N PRO A 6 4.84 1.00 0.21
CA PRO A 6 5.83 0.05 0.68
C PRO A 6 5.55 -0.38 2.13
N ALA A 7 6.11 -1.52 2.53
CA ALA A 7 6.07 -1.99 3.90
C ALA A 7 6.90 -1.08 4.82
N GLU A 8 6.45 -0.91 6.06
CA GLU A 8 7.23 -0.23 7.08
C GLU A 8 8.32 -1.16 7.64
N THR A 9 9.52 -0.63 7.80
CA THR A 9 10.70 -1.38 8.30
C THR A 9 11.19 -0.89 9.66
N SER A 10 10.63 0.22 10.15
CA SER A 10 10.99 0.77 11.47
C SER A 10 10.57 -0.18 12.59
N ALA A 11 11.48 -0.43 13.53
CA ALA A 11 11.20 -1.32 14.67
C ALA A 11 10.00 -0.81 15.48
N GLY A 12 9.01 -1.70 15.70
CA GLY A 12 7.78 -1.38 16.42
C GLY A 12 6.72 -0.63 15.62
N GLU A 13 6.97 -0.30 14.35
CA GLU A 13 5.96 0.29 13.48
C GLU A 13 5.07 -0.81 12.88
N THR A 14 3.83 -0.87 13.34
CA THR A 14 2.83 -1.85 12.88
C THR A 14 1.79 -1.26 11.95
N ARG A 15 1.81 0.07 11.74
CA ARG A 15 0.84 0.74 10.87
C ARG A 15 1.25 0.62 9.41
N VAL A 16 0.28 0.87 8.54
CA VAL A 16 0.45 0.97 7.09
C VAL A 16 -0.16 2.29 6.62
N ALA A 17 0.46 2.93 5.62
CA ALA A 17 0.07 4.27 5.19
C ALA A 17 -1.33 4.32 4.54
N VAL A 18 -1.78 3.19 3.98
CA VAL A 18 -3.05 3.09 3.25
C VAL A 18 -3.80 1.86 3.71
N THR A 19 -5.07 2.02 4.11
CA THR A 19 -6.00 0.92 4.39
C THR A 19 -6.72 0.48 3.11
N PRO A 20 -7.35 -0.71 3.06
CA PRO A 20 -8.12 -1.15 1.88
C PRO A 20 -9.24 -0.18 1.51
N GLU A 21 -9.88 0.47 2.49
CA GLU A 21 -10.89 1.49 2.24
C GLU A 21 -10.30 2.70 1.50
N THR A 22 -9.15 3.21 1.95
CA THR A 22 -8.47 4.33 1.29
C THR A 22 -7.95 3.92 -0.09
N ALA A 23 -7.40 2.71 -0.24
CA ALA A 23 -6.98 2.17 -1.53
C ALA A 23 -8.15 2.15 -2.52
N LYS A 24 -9.32 1.65 -2.10
CA LYS A 24 -10.53 1.64 -2.92
C LYS A 24 -10.94 3.04 -3.39
N LYS A 25 -10.89 4.04 -2.50
CA LYS A 25 -11.20 5.44 -2.84
C LYS A 25 -10.22 5.99 -3.89
N LEU A 26 -8.92 5.77 -3.71
CA LEU A 26 -7.89 6.21 -4.66
C LEU A 26 -8.06 5.54 -6.04
N VAL A 27 -8.34 4.24 -6.05
CA VAL A 27 -8.65 3.50 -7.28
C VAL A 27 -9.89 4.05 -7.97
N THR A 28 -10.95 4.34 -7.20
CA THR A 28 -12.20 4.94 -7.72
C THR A 28 -11.98 6.33 -8.32
N LEU A 29 -11.01 7.10 -7.80
CA LEU A 29 -10.60 8.40 -8.36
C LEU A 29 -9.74 8.28 -9.63
N GLY A 30 -9.46 7.06 -10.11
CA GLY A 30 -8.68 6.80 -11.31
C GLY A 30 -7.17 6.72 -11.08
N HIS A 31 -6.72 6.50 -9.84
CA HIS A 31 -5.32 6.24 -9.54
C HIS A 31 -5.01 4.74 -9.52
N THR A 32 -3.78 4.37 -9.85
CA THR A 32 -3.30 3.01 -9.68
C THR A 32 -2.62 2.93 -8.31
N VAL A 33 -3.07 2.03 -7.45
CA VAL A 33 -2.46 1.82 -6.13
C VAL A 33 -1.68 0.52 -6.15
N ARG A 34 -0.38 0.59 -5.87
CA ARG A 34 0.52 -0.55 -5.71
C ARG A 34 0.93 -0.69 -4.26
N VAL A 35 0.68 -1.85 -3.69
CA VAL A 35 1.02 -2.17 -2.30
C VAL A 35 2.10 -3.24 -2.30
N GLN A 36 3.17 -3.02 -1.56
CA GLN A 36 4.19 -4.06 -1.37
C GLN A 36 3.56 -5.26 -0.67
N SER A 37 3.84 -6.47 -1.16
CA SER A 37 3.38 -7.70 -0.51
C SER A 37 3.77 -7.74 0.96
N GLY A 38 2.80 -8.02 1.83
CA GLY A 38 2.98 -8.08 3.27
C GLY A 38 2.97 -6.72 3.99
N ALA A 39 2.85 -5.59 3.29
CA ALA A 39 2.92 -4.25 3.90
C ALA A 39 1.83 -4.00 4.96
N GLY A 40 0.64 -4.58 4.77
CA GLY A 40 -0.47 -4.44 5.71
C GLY A 40 -0.52 -5.49 6.81
N VAL A 41 0.33 -6.53 6.79
CA VAL A 41 0.18 -7.70 7.67
C VAL A 41 0.34 -7.32 9.14
N ALA A 42 1.32 -6.46 9.45
CA ALA A 42 1.51 -5.95 10.81
C ALA A 42 0.32 -5.08 11.29
N ALA A 43 -0.44 -4.50 10.36
CA ALA A 43 -1.66 -3.73 10.62
C ALA A 43 -2.94 -4.60 10.58
N SER A 44 -2.80 -5.93 10.57
CA SER A 44 -3.91 -6.89 10.43
C SER A 44 -4.69 -6.76 9.11
N VAL A 45 -4.03 -6.31 8.04
CA VAL A 45 -4.61 -6.20 6.70
C VAL A 45 -3.87 -7.14 5.75
N THR A 46 -4.58 -8.09 5.15
CA THR A 46 -3.99 -9.04 4.21
C THR A 46 -3.84 -8.44 2.81
N ASP A 47 -2.89 -8.96 2.03
CA ASP A 47 -2.73 -8.61 0.61
C ASP A 47 -4.03 -8.84 -0.18
N ALA A 48 -4.78 -9.90 0.14
CA ALA A 48 -6.07 -10.19 -0.48
C ALA A 48 -7.11 -9.09 -0.23
N ALA A 49 -7.07 -8.41 0.92
CA ALA A 49 -7.97 -7.28 1.20
C ALA A 49 -7.65 -6.07 0.31
N TYR A 50 -6.37 -5.83 0.01
CA TYR A 50 -5.96 -4.79 -0.94
C TYR A 50 -6.35 -5.13 -2.38
N GLN A 51 -6.17 -6.39 -2.79
CA GLN A 51 -6.61 -6.87 -4.10
C GLN A 51 -8.13 -6.73 -4.27
N ALA A 52 -8.90 -7.11 -3.26
CA ALA A 52 -10.35 -6.93 -3.25
C ALA A 52 -10.79 -5.45 -3.30
N ALA A 53 -9.94 -4.53 -2.83
CA ALA A 53 -10.13 -3.09 -2.95
C ALA A 53 -9.71 -2.52 -4.31
N GLY A 54 -9.14 -3.34 -5.20
CA GLY A 54 -8.68 -2.94 -6.53
C GLY A 54 -7.23 -2.46 -6.58
N ALA A 55 -6.46 -2.63 -5.51
CA ALA A 55 -5.02 -2.35 -5.51
C ALA A 55 -4.21 -3.52 -6.09
N GLU A 56 -3.08 -3.20 -6.70
CA GLU A 56 -2.12 -4.16 -7.22
C GLU A 56 -1.11 -4.54 -6.13
N ILE A 57 -0.83 -5.82 -5.97
CA ILE A 57 0.26 -6.27 -5.09
C ILE A 57 1.55 -6.34 -5.90
N THR A 58 2.63 -5.81 -5.34
CA THR A 58 3.93 -5.73 -5.99
C THR A 58 5.07 -6.00 -5.00
N ASP A 59 6.31 -6.00 -5.48
CA ASP A 59 7.49 -6.08 -4.64
C ASP A 59 7.90 -4.70 -4.10
N GLN A 60 8.97 -4.66 -3.31
CA GLN A 60 9.47 -3.40 -2.76
C GLN A 60 9.83 -2.40 -3.86
N ALA A 61 10.51 -2.85 -4.92
CA ALA A 61 10.94 -1.99 -6.01
C ALA A 61 9.74 -1.38 -6.75
N GLY A 62 8.70 -2.16 -7.01
CA GLY A 62 7.46 -1.70 -7.64
C GLY A 62 6.65 -0.74 -6.78
N ALA A 63 6.71 -0.87 -5.45
CA ALA A 63 6.07 0.08 -4.53
C ALA A 63 6.83 1.41 -4.43
N PHE A 64 8.17 1.40 -4.48
CA PHE A 64 8.96 2.64 -4.49
C PHE A 64 9.05 3.30 -5.87
N GLY A 65 8.86 2.56 -6.96
CA GLY A 65 8.87 3.07 -8.33
C GLY A 65 7.59 3.82 -8.75
N ALA A 66 6.82 4.32 -7.79
CA ALA A 66 5.57 5.05 -8.00
C ALA A 66 5.79 6.56 -8.15
N ASP A 67 4.83 7.27 -8.75
CA ASP A 67 4.86 8.73 -8.85
C ASP A 67 4.79 9.38 -7.45
N ILE A 68 4.02 8.75 -6.56
CA ILE A 68 3.84 9.16 -5.16
C ILE A 68 4.03 7.93 -4.28
N VAL A 69 4.85 8.06 -3.24
CA VAL A 69 5.04 7.02 -2.22
C VAL A 69 4.39 7.47 -0.93
N LEU A 70 3.45 6.68 -0.41
CA LEU A 70 2.79 6.92 0.87
C LEU A 70 3.40 6.01 1.94
N LYS A 71 4.02 6.62 2.95
CA LYS A 71 4.64 5.95 4.10
C LYS A 71 4.17 6.57 5.42
N VAL A 72 4.23 5.78 6.48
CA VAL A 72 3.90 6.24 7.84
C VAL A 72 5.07 7.03 8.41
N ARG A 73 6.30 6.58 8.18
CA ARG A 73 7.53 7.26 8.59
C ARG A 73 8.47 7.41 7.39
N ALA A 74 9.17 8.53 7.34
CA ALA A 74 10.27 8.79 6.41
C ALA A 74 11.60 8.41 7.06
#